data_AF-A0A7R9WR87-F1
#
_entry.id   AF-A0A7R9WR87-F1
#
_cell.length_a   1.000
_cell.length_b   1.000
_cell.length_c   1.000
_cell.angle_alpha   90.00
_cell.angle_beta   90.00
_cell.angle_gamma   90.00
#
_symmetry.space_group_name_H-M   'P 1'
#
loop_
_entity.id
_entity.type
_entity.pdbx_description
1 polymer ?
#
loop_
_entity_poly.entity_id
_entity_poly.type
_entity_poly.pdbx_seq_one_letter_code
_entity_poly.pdbx_strand_id
1 'polypeptide(L)'
;LESQLAVALGGRLAEEIVYGEDMVTTGASNDIQQVASTAKRMVKEWGMSDKVGRVALDEPSGGGPFMGRMMLQGQTKWGDKLMGTVDTEVERLVNNSYIVAKKILTDNRELLEHVSQVLIEQEVVSAEEFQMMLVQFKARTIDYGVIGQEQNRDKLPFKGLPTAV
;
A
#
# COMPACT_ATOMS: atom_id res chain seq x y z
N LEU A 1 1.58 9.70 -0.66
CA LEU A 1 2.23 8.39 -0.47
C LEU A 1 1.19 7.31 -0.14
N GLU A 2 0.29 7.54 0.79
CA GLU A 2 -0.73 6.52 1.12
C GLU A 2 -1.68 6.17 -0.05
N SER A 3 -2.04 7.15 -0.89
CA SER A 3 -2.77 6.88 -2.14
C SER A 3 -1.99 6.00 -3.13
N GLN A 4 -0.66 6.06 -3.13
CA GLN A 4 0.17 5.21 -3.99
C GLN A 4 0.11 3.75 -3.52
N LEU A 5 0.04 3.52 -2.21
CA LEU A 5 -0.18 2.17 -1.67
C LEU A 5 -1.53 1.63 -2.14
N ALA A 6 -2.58 2.47 -2.16
CA ALA A 6 -3.91 2.06 -2.63
C ALA A 6 -3.91 1.74 -4.13
N VAL A 7 -3.22 2.54 -4.96
CA VAL A 7 -3.06 2.28 -6.39
C VAL A 7 -2.34 0.95 -6.64
N ALA A 8 -1.24 0.70 -5.94
CA ALA A 8 -0.49 -0.55 -6.08
C ALA A 8 -1.33 -1.79 -5.70
N LEU A 9 -2.25 -1.66 -4.75
CA LEU A 9 -3.18 -2.74 -4.38
C LEU A 9 -4.35 -2.93 -5.38
N GLY A 10 -4.54 -1.99 -6.32
CA GLY A 10 -5.72 -1.93 -7.18
C GLY A 10 -5.93 -3.17 -8.04
N GLY A 11 -4.89 -3.66 -8.72
CA GLY A 11 -5.02 -4.83 -9.61
C GLY A 11 -5.45 -6.09 -8.86
N ARG A 12 -4.74 -6.41 -7.78
CA ARG A 12 -5.03 -7.53 -6.87
C ARG A 12 -6.44 -7.48 -6.29
N LEU A 13 -6.91 -6.29 -5.93
CA LEU A 13 -8.24 -6.07 -5.39
C LEU A 13 -9.33 -6.15 -6.46
N ALA A 14 -9.05 -5.69 -7.68
CA ALA A 14 -9.97 -5.84 -8.80
C ALA A 14 -10.24 -7.32 -9.09
N GLU A 15 -9.18 -8.15 -9.13
CA GLU A 15 -9.32 -9.60 -9.26
C GLU A 15 -10.17 -10.20 -8.13
N GLU A 16 -9.91 -9.84 -6.89
CA GLU A 16 -10.66 -10.34 -5.73
C GLU A 16 -12.15 -9.97 -5.79
N ILE A 17 -12.46 -8.74 -6.19
CA ILE A 17 -13.83 -8.24 -6.29
C ILE A 17 -14.61 -8.94 -7.41
N VAL A 18 -13.93 -9.30 -8.50
CA VAL A 18 -14.55 -9.92 -9.68
C VAL A 18 -14.64 -11.44 -9.53
N TYR A 19 -13.57 -12.10 -9.09
CA TYR A 19 -13.43 -13.55 -9.09
C TYR A 19 -13.50 -14.20 -7.70
N GLY A 20 -13.46 -13.42 -6.62
CA GLY A 20 -13.45 -13.90 -5.24
C GLY A 20 -12.04 -14.11 -4.68
N GLU A 21 -11.96 -14.30 -3.36
CA GLU A 21 -10.67 -14.42 -2.62
C GLU A 21 -9.84 -15.65 -3.01
N ASP A 22 -10.49 -16.73 -3.47
CA ASP A 22 -9.83 -17.99 -3.84
C ASP A 22 -9.17 -17.94 -5.23
N MET A 23 -9.54 -16.97 -6.07
CA MET A 23 -9.12 -16.87 -7.48
C MET A 23 -8.08 -15.79 -7.74
N VAL A 24 -7.41 -15.40 -6.68
CA VAL A 24 -6.37 -14.38 -6.66
C VAL A 24 -5.11 -14.91 -7.36
N THR A 25 -4.55 -14.10 -8.26
CA THR A 25 -3.32 -14.50 -8.96
C THR A 25 -2.05 -14.06 -8.20
N THR A 26 -0.93 -14.70 -8.54
CA THR A 26 0.41 -14.28 -8.08
C THR A 26 0.96 -13.08 -8.86
N GLY A 27 0.22 -12.56 -9.85
CA GLY A 27 0.67 -11.48 -10.74
C GLY A 27 0.98 -10.17 -10.01
N ALA A 28 0.29 -9.91 -8.89
CA ALA A 28 0.48 -8.71 -8.08
C ALA A 28 1.61 -8.81 -7.02
N SER A 29 2.45 -9.85 -7.06
CA SER A 29 3.50 -10.08 -6.05
C SER A 29 4.45 -8.89 -5.90
N ASN A 30 4.86 -8.28 -7.02
CA ASN A 30 5.74 -7.10 -7.01
C ASN A 30 5.06 -5.88 -6.36
N ASP A 31 3.78 -5.65 -6.66
CA ASP A 31 3.02 -4.53 -6.07
C ASP A 31 2.89 -4.69 -4.56
N ILE A 32 2.65 -5.91 -4.08
CA ILE A 32 2.57 -6.21 -2.64
C ILE A 32 3.91 -5.94 -1.95
N GLN A 33 5.03 -6.34 -2.56
CA GLN A 33 6.36 -6.04 -2.03
C GLN A 33 6.65 -4.53 -2.00
N GLN A 34 6.23 -3.79 -3.03
CA GLN A 34 6.36 -2.33 -3.07
C GLN A 34 5.51 -1.65 -2.01
N VAL A 35 4.28 -2.12 -1.77
CA VAL A 35 3.40 -1.62 -0.71
C VAL A 35 4.04 -1.82 0.65
N ALA A 36 4.51 -3.04 0.94
CA ALA A 36 5.13 -3.37 2.22
C ALA A 36 6.42 -2.57 2.47
N SER A 37 7.31 -2.48 1.49
CA SER A 37 8.57 -1.72 1.61
C SER A 37 8.32 -0.23 1.74
N THR A 38 7.38 0.33 0.99
CA THR A 38 7.04 1.76 1.06
C THR A 38 6.40 2.11 2.39
N ALA A 39 5.45 1.32 2.89
CA ALA A 39 4.85 1.53 4.20
C ALA A 39 5.90 1.48 5.33
N LYS A 40 6.85 0.54 5.26
CA LYS A 40 7.99 0.49 6.22
C LYS A 40 8.82 1.77 6.20
N ARG A 41 9.19 2.28 5.02
CA ARG A 41 9.95 3.55 4.90
C ARG A 41 9.14 4.75 5.39
N MET A 42 7.85 4.79 5.10
CA MET A 42 6.96 5.84 5.59
C MET A 42 7.04 5.96 7.12
N VAL A 43 7.02 4.82 7.82
CA VAL A 43 7.06 4.80 9.28
C VAL A 43 8.48 4.99 9.82
N LYS A 44 9.46 4.22 9.31
CA LYS A 44 10.83 4.19 9.86
C LYS A 44 11.71 5.34 9.41
N GLU A 45 11.64 5.76 8.15
CA GLU A 45 12.58 6.74 7.59
C GLU A 45 11.95 8.14 7.50
N TRP A 46 10.68 8.21 7.12
CA TRP A 46 10.01 9.49 6.84
C TRP A 46 9.19 10.03 8.01
N GLY A 47 9.13 9.28 9.13
CA GLY A 47 8.43 9.71 10.34
C GLY A 47 6.94 9.96 10.14
N MET A 48 6.29 9.23 9.23
CA MET A 48 4.86 9.36 8.89
C MET A 48 3.95 8.61 9.87
N SER A 49 4.35 8.51 11.13
CA SER A 49 3.52 8.03 12.22
C SER A 49 3.72 8.91 13.44
N ASP A 50 2.64 9.52 13.92
CA ASP A 50 2.65 10.32 15.14
C ASP A 50 2.99 9.49 16.39
N LYS A 51 2.75 8.17 16.35
CA LYS A 51 3.04 7.25 17.47
C LYS A 51 4.51 6.84 17.54
N VAL A 52 5.16 6.71 16.39
CA VAL A 52 6.60 6.44 16.30
C VAL A 52 7.40 7.73 16.46
N GLY A 53 6.80 8.86 16.07
CA GLY A 53 7.41 10.18 16.09
C GLY A 53 8.21 10.47 14.81
N ARG A 54 8.64 11.73 14.66
CA ARG A 54 9.36 12.24 13.47
C ARG A 54 10.83 11.79 13.40
N VAL A 55 11.21 10.75 14.14
CA VAL A 55 12.60 10.31 14.23
C VAL A 55 12.83 9.26 13.15
N ALA A 56 13.77 9.52 12.23
CA ALA A 56 14.25 8.51 11.31
C ALA A 56 14.96 7.41 12.12
N LEU A 57 14.36 6.22 12.15
CA LEU A 57 14.88 5.03 12.83
C LEU A 57 15.98 4.32 12.04
N ASP A 58 16.04 4.57 10.72
CA ASP A 58 17.11 4.16 9.81
C ASP A 58 17.87 5.41 9.30
N GLU A 59 19.20 5.40 9.39
CA GLU A 59 20.03 6.33 8.62
C GLU A 59 20.08 5.88 7.15
N PRO A 60 20.03 6.80 6.17
CA PRO A 60 20.24 6.42 4.77
C PRO A 60 21.66 5.86 4.62
N SER A 61 21.79 4.64 4.13
CA SER A 61 23.06 3.93 3.88
C SER A 61 23.92 4.53 2.76
N GLY A 62 24.18 5.84 2.78
CA GLY A 62 24.83 6.58 1.69
C GLY A 62 25.72 7.77 2.10
N GLY A 63 26.19 7.85 3.35
CA GLY A 63 27.09 8.92 3.82
C GLY A 63 28.58 8.54 3.71
N GLY A 64 29.37 9.35 2.99
CA GLY A 64 30.77 9.11 2.64
C GLY A 64 31.80 8.99 3.80
N PRO A 65 33.11 8.87 3.48
CA PRO A 65 34.15 8.32 4.37
C PRO A 65 34.47 9.13 5.64
N PHE A 66 33.80 10.26 5.86
CA PHE A 66 34.10 11.19 6.96
C PHE A 66 33.28 10.95 8.23
N MET A 67 32.32 10.00 8.21
CA MET A 67 31.53 9.61 9.38
C MET A 67 32.19 8.47 10.20
N GLY A 68 33.49 8.21 10.01
CA GLY A 68 34.22 7.07 10.57
C GLY A 68 34.59 7.13 12.06
N ARG A 69 34.03 8.03 12.87
CA ARG A 69 34.33 8.10 14.32
C ARG A 69 33.11 8.06 15.25
N MET A 70 31.90 8.01 14.70
CA MET A 70 30.66 7.80 15.47
C MET A 70 30.02 6.43 15.16
N MET A 71 30.78 5.50 14.58
CA MET A 71 30.30 4.22 14.05
C MET A 71 30.60 3.01 14.96
N LEU A 72 31.07 3.20 16.21
CA LEU A 72 31.38 2.09 17.14
C LEU A 72 30.51 2.07 18.41
N GLN A 73 29.40 2.80 18.46
CA GLN A 73 28.52 2.79 19.63
C GLN A 73 27.05 3.04 19.29
N GLY A 74 26.51 2.23 18.38
CA GLY A 74 25.12 2.40 17.98
C GLY A 74 24.58 1.26 17.13
N GLN A 75 24.68 0.02 17.61
CA GLN A 75 23.47 -0.81 17.48
C GLN A 75 22.38 0.02 18.14
N THR A 76 21.54 0.69 17.36
CA THR A 76 20.40 1.44 17.85
C THR A 76 19.52 0.42 18.56
N LYS A 77 19.71 0.30 19.89
CA LYS A 77 18.94 -0.55 20.78
C LYS A 77 17.57 0.10 20.97
N TRP A 78 16.79 0.13 19.90
CA TRP A 78 15.37 0.43 19.99
C TRP A 78 14.74 -0.68 20.83
N GLY A 79 13.99 -0.33 21.87
CA GLY A 79 13.33 -1.34 22.71
C GLY A 79 12.21 -2.06 21.95
N ASP A 80 11.91 -3.30 22.33
CA ASP A 80 10.85 -4.13 21.73
C ASP A 80 9.51 -3.40 21.59
N LYS A 81 9.19 -2.52 22.54
CA LYS A 81 7.98 -1.69 22.53
C LYS A 81 7.92 -0.76 21.31
N LEU A 82 9.05 -0.17 20.89
CA LEU A 82 9.10 0.73 19.74
C LEU A 82 9.02 -0.07 18.43
N MET A 83 9.71 -1.21 18.36
CA MET A 83 9.63 -2.10 17.18
C MET A 83 8.21 -2.64 16.97
N GLY A 84 7.53 -3.08 18.04
CA GLY A 84 6.12 -3.47 17.96
C GLY A 84 5.19 -2.31 17.57
N THR A 85 5.54 -1.07 17.92
CA THR A 85 4.78 0.12 17.50
C THR A 85 4.97 0.39 16.01
N VAL A 86 6.19 0.26 15.48
CA VAL A 86 6.49 0.41 14.05
C VAL A 86 5.69 -0.59 13.24
N ASP A 87 5.72 -1.88 13.61
CA ASP A 87 4.98 -2.92 12.89
C ASP A 87 3.47 -2.63 12.86
N THR A 88 2.91 -2.19 14.00
CA THR A 88 1.49 -1.80 14.10
C THR A 88 1.15 -0.65 13.15
N GLU A 89 2.03 0.33 13.02
CA GLU A 89 1.79 1.51 12.20
C GLU A 89 1.97 1.24 10.71
N VAL A 90 2.93 0.37 10.34
CA VAL A 90 3.05 -0.13 8.97
C VAL A 90 1.79 -0.89 8.57
N GLU A 91 1.31 -1.75 9.46
CA GLU A 91 0.09 -2.53 9.26
C GLU A 91 -1.13 -1.62 9.09
N ARG A 92 -1.25 -0.59 9.93
CA ARG A 92 -2.31 0.43 9.84
C ARG A 92 -2.34 1.10 8.46
N LEU A 93 -1.18 1.48 7.92
CA LEU A 93 -1.09 2.12 6.61
C LEU A 93 -1.55 1.17 5.49
N VAL A 94 -1.09 -0.07 5.49
CA VAL A 94 -1.45 -1.06 4.47
C VAL A 94 -2.94 -1.39 4.54
N ASN A 95 -3.48 -1.62 5.75
CA ASN A 95 -4.91 -1.86 5.97
C ASN A 95 -5.77 -0.73 5.44
N ASN A 96 -5.41 0.51 5.78
CA ASN A 96 -6.17 1.67 5.34
C ASN A 96 -6.19 1.79 3.82
N SER A 97 -5.03 1.63 3.18
CA SER A 97 -4.93 1.68 1.72
C SER A 97 -5.67 0.54 1.02
N TYR A 98 -5.70 -0.66 1.62
CA TYR A 98 -6.52 -1.78 1.14
C TYR A 98 -8.03 -1.44 1.21
N ILE A 99 -8.50 -0.91 2.34
CA ILE A 99 -9.91 -0.53 2.52
C ILE A 99 -10.31 0.57 1.53
N VAL A 100 -9.47 1.60 1.39
CA VAL A 100 -9.68 2.70 0.43
C VAL A 100 -9.78 2.16 -0.99
N ALA A 101 -8.82 1.35 -1.43
CA ALA A 101 -8.81 0.78 -2.78
C ALA A 101 -10.02 -0.13 -3.03
N LYS A 102 -10.33 -1.03 -2.08
CA LYS A 102 -11.48 -1.95 -2.18
C LYS A 102 -12.78 -1.17 -2.26
N LYS A 103 -12.93 -0.11 -1.46
CA LYS A 103 -14.11 0.75 -1.48
C LYS A 103 -14.24 1.50 -2.81
N ILE A 104 -13.17 2.11 -3.32
CA ILE A 104 -13.19 2.79 -4.63
C ILE A 104 -13.59 1.82 -5.74
N LEU A 105 -12.98 0.64 -5.79
CA LEU A 105 -13.28 -0.35 -6.84
C LEU A 105 -14.71 -0.90 -6.73
N THR A 106 -15.19 -1.15 -5.50
CA THR A 106 -16.56 -1.61 -5.25
C THR A 106 -17.59 -0.54 -5.61
N ASP A 107 -17.35 0.71 -5.19
CA ASP A 107 -18.22 1.85 -5.52
C ASP A 107 -18.20 2.16 -7.03
N ASN A 108 -17.19 1.73 -7.77
CA ASN A 108 -17.11 1.92 -9.22
C ASN A 108 -17.17 0.59 -9.98
N ARG A 109 -17.86 -0.44 -9.43
CA ARG A 109 -17.89 -1.78 -10.01
C ARG A 109 -18.37 -1.82 -11.46
N GLU A 110 -19.40 -1.04 -11.80
CA GLU A 110 -19.93 -0.97 -13.18
C GLU A 110 -18.90 -0.38 -14.15
N LEU A 111 -18.17 0.66 -13.72
CA LEU A 111 -17.09 1.24 -14.52
C LEU A 111 -15.92 0.25 -14.68
N LEU A 112 -15.54 -0.45 -13.61
CA LEU A 112 -14.48 -1.46 -13.65
C LEU A 112 -14.79 -2.55 -14.68
N GLU A 113 -16.02 -3.07 -14.66
CA GLU A 113 -16.50 -4.07 -15.62
C GLU A 113 -16.47 -3.52 -17.05
N HIS A 114 -16.97 -2.29 -17.24
CA HIS A 114 -17.00 -1.65 -18.56
C HIS A 114 -15.59 -1.46 -19.14
N VAL A 115 -14.66 -0.94 -18.35
CA VAL A 115 -13.26 -0.74 -18.76
C VAL A 115 -12.61 -2.07 -19.12
N SER A 116 -12.88 -3.13 -18.35
CA SER A 116 -12.39 -4.48 -18.65
C SER A 116 -12.91 -4.98 -20.01
N GLN A 117 -14.20 -4.82 -20.28
CA GLN A 117 -14.79 -5.24 -21.56
C GLN A 117 -14.19 -4.48 -22.74
N VAL A 118 -14.01 -3.15 -22.61
CA VAL A 118 -13.38 -2.34 -23.66
C VAL A 118 -11.93 -2.77 -23.90
N LEU A 119 -11.17 -3.03 -22.83
CA LEU A 119 -9.79 -3.51 -22.96
C LEU A 119 -9.70 -4.91 -23.60
N ILE A 120 -10.69 -5.78 -23.41
CA ILE A 120 -10.76 -7.07 -24.11
C ILE A 120 -10.94 -6.88 -25.62
N GLU A 121 -11.73 -5.89 -26.03
CA GLU A 121 -12.02 -5.61 -27.43
C GLU A 121 -10.92 -4.83 -28.15
N GLN A 122 -10.30 -3.87 -27.45
CA GLN A 122 -9.41 -2.87 -28.04
C GLN A 122 -7.95 -3.00 -27.61
N GLU A 123 -7.66 -3.84 -26.60
CA GLU A 123 -6.34 -4.04 -25.95
C GLU A 123 -5.80 -2.80 -25.20
N VAL A 124 -6.05 -1.60 -25.71
CA VAL A 124 -5.56 -0.33 -25.19
C VAL A 124 -6.71 0.67 -25.07
N VAL A 125 -6.75 1.39 -23.96
CA VAL A 125 -7.65 2.53 -23.74
C VAL A 125 -6.79 3.77 -23.50
N SER A 126 -7.06 4.85 -24.24
CA SER A 126 -6.37 6.13 -24.06
C SER A 126 -6.82 6.85 -22.78
N ALA A 127 -6.02 7.82 -22.35
CA ALA A 127 -6.36 8.62 -21.17
C ALA A 127 -7.67 9.42 -21.38
N GLU A 128 -7.89 9.94 -22.58
CA GLU A 128 -9.08 10.69 -22.96
C GLU A 128 -10.33 9.81 -22.92
N GLU A 129 -10.27 8.60 -23.51
CA GLU A 129 -11.38 7.63 -23.45
C GLU A 129 -11.70 7.23 -22.02
N PHE A 130 -10.68 6.95 -21.21
CA PHE A 130 -10.88 6.62 -19.81
C PHE A 130 -11.52 7.77 -19.03
N GLN A 131 -11.12 9.03 -19.29
CA GLN A 131 -11.75 10.20 -18.69
C GLN A 131 -13.22 10.34 -19.09
N MET A 132 -13.56 10.06 -20.35
CA MET A 132 -14.96 10.05 -20.79
C MET A 132 -15.78 8.98 -20.05
N MET A 133 -15.22 7.78 -19.87
CA MET A 133 -15.87 6.72 -19.09
C MET A 133 -16.07 7.13 -17.62
N LEU A 134 -15.07 7.76 -16.99
CA LEU A 134 -15.18 8.27 -15.62
C LEU A 134 -16.37 9.25 -15.47
N VAL A 135 -16.55 10.17 -16.43
CA VAL A 135 -17.68 11.12 -16.42
C VAL A 135 -19.00 10.40 -16.68
N GLN A 136 -19.05 9.51 -17.67
CA GLN A 136 -20.26 8.79 -18.06
C GLN A 136 -20.82 7.95 -16.90
N PHE A 137 -19.95 7.23 -16.18
CA PHE A 137 -20.32 6.40 -15.04
C PHE A 137 -20.42 7.18 -13.72
N LYS A 138 -20.22 8.51 -13.75
CA LYS A 138 -20.23 9.37 -12.56
C LYS A 138 -19.34 8.82 -11.46
N ALA A 139 -18.09 8.54 -11.82
CA ALA A 139 -17.15 7.83 -10.97
C ALA A 139 -17.07 8.45 -9.57
N ARG A 140 -17.22 7.60 -8.55
CA ARG A 140 -17.15 7.97 -7.14
C ARG A 140 -15.70 8.05 -6.70
N THR A 141 -15.30 9.21 -6.20
CA THR A 141 -14.00 9.41 -5.57
C THR A 141 -14.14 9.35 -4.06
N ILE A 142 -13.01 9.12 -3.39
CA ILE A 142 -12.92 9.12 -1.93
C ILE A 142 -11.74 9.99 -1.55
N ASP A 143 -11.97 10.94 -0.65
CA ASP A 143 -10.89 11.68 -0.04
C ASP A 143 -10.05 10.73 0.82
N TYR A 144 -8.74 10.84 0.70
CA TYR A 144 -7.85 10.00 1.47
C TYR A 144 -8.02 10.32 2.98
N GLY A 145 -8.41 9.31 3.76
CA GLY A 145 -8.59 9.40 5.20
C GLY A 145 -8.43 8.03 5.85
N VAL A 146 -8.39 7.98 7.19
CA VAL A 146 -8.37 6.72 7.94
C VAL A 146 -9.78 6.13 7.96
N ILE A 147 -10.05 5.21 7.04
CA ILE A 147 -11.33 4.51 6.87
C ILE A 147 -11.26 3.22 7.67
N GLY A 148 -11.44 3.34 8.99
CA GLY A 148 -11.47 2.20 9.92
C GLY A 148 -10.43 2.30 11.04
N GLN A 149 -10.82 1.92 12.26
CA GLN A 149 -9.92 1.74 13.39
C GLN A 149 -9.47 0.29 13.56
N GLU A 150 -9.91 -0.62 12.68
CA GLU A 150 -9.63 -2.05 12.81
C GLU A 150 -8.14 -2.35 12.63
N GLN A 151 -7.44 -2.54 13.75
CA GLN A 151 -6.10 -3.13 13.83
C GLN A 151 -6.19 -4.65 13.72
N ASN A 152 -6.95 -5.17 12.75
CA ASN A 152 -7.21 -6.61 12.70
C ASN A 152 -6.10 -7.36 11.96
N ARG A 153 -5.01 -7.61 12.69
CA ARG A 153 -3.80 -8.32 12.24
C ARG A 153 -4.05 -9.67 11.58
N ASP A 154 -5.19 -10.29 11.90
CA ASP A 154 -5.51 -11.65 11.51
C ASP A 154 -6.25 -11.75 10.17
N LYS A 155 -6.66 -10.62 9.58
CA LYS A 155 -7.42 -10.57 8.32
C LYS A 155 -6.65 -9.98 7.15
N LEU A 156 -5.35 -9.73 7.32
CA LEU A 156 -4.51 -9.26 6.21
C LEU A 156 -4.37 -10.36 5.16
N PRO A 157 -4.64 -10.07 3.87
CA PRO A 157 -4.35 -11.02 2.78
C PRO A 157 -2.85 -11.27 2.58
N PHE A 158 -1.96 -10.59 3.32
CA PHE A 158 -0.50 -10.70 3.23
C PHE A 158 0.13 -11.57 4.34
N LYS A 159 -0.67 -12.09 5.29
CA LYS A 159 -0.17 -12.93 6.38
C LYS A 159 0.23 -14.30 5.80
N GLY A 160 1.54 -14.54 5.65
CA GLY A 160 2.09 -15.80 5.12
C GLY A 160 2.99 -15.65 3.89
N LEU A 161 3.12 -14.44 3.32
CA LEU A 161 4.09 -14.21 2.25
C LEU A 161 5.52 -14.25 2.82
N PRO A 162 6.47 -14.94 2.15
CA PRO A 162 7.84 -14.98 2.61
C PRO A 162 8.36 -13.55 2.71
N THR A 163 8.84 -13.20 3.91
CA THR A 163 9.59 -11.96 4.08
C THR A 163 10.82 -12.11 3.20
N ALA A 164 10.98 -11.24 2.19
CA ALA A 164 12.14 -11.27 1.33
C ALA A 164 13.39 -11.30 2.22
N VAL A 165 14.17 -12.38 2.05
CA VAL A 165 15.43 -12.66 2.75
C VAL A 165 16.53 -11.77 2.20
#